data_AF-A0A7T4E6Z5-F1
#
_entry.id   AF-A0A7T4E6Z5-F1
#
_cell.length_a   1.000
_cell.length_b   1.000
_cell.length_c   1.000
_cell.angle_alpha   90.00
_cell.angle_beta   90.00
_cell.angle_gamma   90.00
#
_symmetry.space_group_name_H-M   'P 1'
#
loop_
_entity.id
_entity.type
_entity.pdbx_description
1 polymer ?
#
loop_
_entity_poly.entity_id
_entity_poly.type
_entity_poly.pdbx_seq_one_letter_code
_entity_poly.pdbx_strand_id
1 'polypeptide(L)'
;MLVFAVAWLWLMDRAVLAPPTDNIEQLIWVRSLEWGYYKHPPLPTWLLWPVVQLLGGTAWATYVMGAACALGAFALMWRLLRDMRGEAHAAIAALAGLCVTFYNGRLYFYNHEIVLIPLVAGCALACWKAYTTRKIGWWVVLGGCLGLGALAKYQIAVAGLAVVVFWCVRRAWRDPMHVFGLQVAGLTALAVFSPHLVWLIQHDFEPLNYAMSSSLAAGLPWLARWHEVARWWGDQLLNRALPAWLFLAALWLLGRRERRRLAASLNATATATATACATAGDAGRTLLLSFGLTPLVFVSVMALISGSHIQLHWGTPFLLFIVPAAMEWARAAWSAPFRPRRALLVFIVIQLMLMLRVELTAPNGLGLLRRPTDWRYFDAQALADALHARAVTALGGPVRVISGPWEESGALSLRLPERPLVLINGQPRFSPWVGAHLVADCGALELSKARVAPDGFEPVGPAFPNLHWRVKPPATACDAGPAR
;
A
#
# COMPACT_ATOMS: atom_id res chain seq x y z
N MET A 1 16.39 2.20 9.55
CA MET A 1 14.94 2.32 9.29
C MET A 1 14.39 3.63 9.81
N LEU A 2 14.52 3.97 11.09
CA LEU A 2 14.04 5.25 11.63
C LEU A 2 14.59 6.47 10.87
N VAL A 3 15.91 6.55 10.68
CA VAL A 3 16.56 7.65 9.91
C VAL A 3 16.02 7.74 8.48
N PHE A 4 15.83 6.59 7.82
CA PHE A 4 15.22 6.53 6.49
C PHE A 4 13.79 7.07 6.51
N ALA A 5 12.99 6.70 7.52
CA ALA A 5 11.62 7.15 7.68
C ALA A 5 11.54 8.66 7.84
N VAL A 6 12.30 9.21 8.80
CA VAL A 6 12.34 10.64 9.09
C VAL A 6 12.77 11.43 7.85
N ALA A 7 13.85 11.01 7.18
CA ALA A 7 14.35 11.71 6.00
C ALA A 7 13.34 11.69 4.83
N TRP A 8 12.71 10.55 4.55
CA TRP A 8 11.70 10.45 3.49
C TRP A 8 10.40 11.16 3.83
N LEU A 9 9.88 11.02 5.05
CA LEU A 9 8.65 11.71 5.45
C LEU A 9 8.82 13.23 5.44
N TRP A 10 9.95 13.74 5.95
CA TRP A 10 10.25 15.16 5.91
C TRP A 10 10.34 15.71 4.48
N LEU A 11 10.94 14.92 3.56
CA LEU A 11 10.98 15.30 2.15
C LEU A 11 9.58 15.28 1.51
N MET A 12 8.80 14.22 1.75
CA MET A 12 7.48 14.04 1.14
C MET A 12 6.47 15.09 1.59
N ASP A 13 6.50 15.49 2.87
CA ASP A 13 5.63 16.53 3.41
C ASP A 13 5.83 17.87 2.70
N ARG A 14 7.08 18.23 2.38
CA ARG A 14 7.39 19.45 1.61
C ARG A 14 7.15 19.29 0.11
N ALA A 15 7.15 18.05 -0.39
CA ALA A 15 7.07 17.75 -1.82
C ALA A 15 5.64 17.69 -2.38
N VAL A 16 4.62 18.04 -1.60
CA VAL A 16 3.20 18.03 -2.00
C VAL A 16 2.45 19.23 -1.45
N LEU A 17 1.42 19.71 -2.16
CA LEU A 17 0.51 20.77 -1.68
C LEU A 17 -0.77 20.22 -1.02
N ALA A 18 -1.14 18.99 -1.37
CA ALA A 18 -2.20 18.22 -0.75
C ALA A 18 -1.70 16.80 -0.42
N PRO A 19 -2.22 16.17 0.65
CA PRO A 19 -1.95 14.76 0.93
C PRO A 19 -2.38 13.88 -0.25
N PRO A 20 -1.84 12.66 -0.41
CA PRO A 20 -2.29 11.74 -1.44
C PRO A 20 -3.79 11.50 -1.33
N THR A 21 -4.47 11.34 -2.46
CA THR A 21 -5.92 11.12 -2.50
C THR A 21 -6.33 9.99 -1.56
N ASP A 22 -5.71 8.82 -1.64
CA ASP A 22 -6.10 7.68 -0.79
C ASP A 22 -5.96 7.98 0.72
N ASN A 23 -5.01 8.84 1.12
CA ASN A 23 -4.90 9.27 2.52
C ASN A 23 -6.08 10.16 2.92
N ILE A 24 -6.50 11.06 2.03
CA ILE A 24 -7.68 11.90 2.20
C ILE A 24 -8.93 11.01 2.32
N GLU A 25 -9.07 9.98 1.49
CA GLU A 25 -10.18 9.02 1.58
C GLU A 25 -10.25 8.36 2.95
N GLN A 26 -9.12 7.86 3.46
CA GLN A 26 -9.08 7.26 4.80
C GLN A 26 -9.44 8.28 5.90
N LEU A 27 -9.02 9.54 5.76
CA LEU A 27 -9.39 10.62 6.70
C LEU A 27 -10.86 11.04 6.61
N ILE A 28 -11.50 10.85 5.45
CA ILE A 28 -12.95 11.00 5.32
C ILE A 28 -13.65 9.84 6.04
N TRP A 29 -13.24 8.60 5.75
CA TRP A 29 -13.87 7.40 6.29
C TRP A 29 -13.69 7.23 7.79
N VAL A 30 -12.59 7.72 8.37
CA VAL A 30 -12.29 7.59 9.81
C VAL A 30 -13.32 8.25 10.73
N ARG A 31 -14.22 9.07 10.16
CA ARG A 31 -15.36 9.66 10.86
C ARG A 31 -16.40 8.63 11.31
N SER A 32 -16.44 7.44 10.70
CA SER A 32 -17.25 6.32 11.19
C SER A 32 -16.52 4.99 11.01
N LEU A 33 -16.52 4.15 12.05
CA LEU A 33 -15.99 2.80 11.98
C LEU A 33 -17.06 1.84 11.48
N GLU A 34 -17.00 1.54 10.19
CA GLU A 34 -17.94 0.64 9.54
C GLU A 34 -17.35 -0.77 9.39
N TRP A 35 -18.23 -1.76 9.22
CA TRP A 35 -17.79 -3.11 8.82
C TRP A 35 -17.40 -3.21 7.36
N GLY A 36 -17.62 -2.17 6.54
CA GLY A 36 -17.12 -2.03 5.18
C GLY A 36 -17.45 -0.65 4.61
N TYR A 37 -16.79 -0.28 3.52
CA TYR A 37 -17.04 0.98 2.80
C TYR A 37 -17.30 0.66 1.33
N TYR A 38 -18.03 1.52 0.61
CA TYR A 38 -18.47 1.24 -0.76
C TYR A 38 -17.37 0.79 -1.74
N LYS A 39 -16.11 1.19 -1.53
CA LYS A 39 -14.98 0.72 -2.36
C LYS A 39 -14.21 -0.45 -1.74
N HIS A 40 -14.09 -0.51 -0.41
CA HIS A 40 -13.05 -1.31 0.23
C HIS A 40 -13.43 -1.89 1.62
N PRO A 41 -12.72 -2.96 2.06
CA PRO A 41 -12.81 -3.51 3.41
C PRO A 41 -12.31 -2.55 4.51
N PRO A 42 -12.64 -2.79 5.79
CA PRO A 42 -12.63 -1.73 6.80
C PRO A 42 -11.32 -1.55 7.57
N LEU A 43 -10.39 -2.51 7.53
CA LEU A 43 -9.24 -2.55 8.44
C LEU A 43 -8.34 -1.29 8.37
N PRO A 44 -8.06 -0.68 7.20
CA PRO A 44 -7.22 0.50 7.15
C PRO A 44 -7.82 1.67 7.92
N THR A 45 -9.13 1.87 7.84
CA THR A 45 -9.82 2.90 8.61
C THR A 45 -9.78 2.60 10.11
N TRP A 46 -10.02 1.34 10.50
CA TRP A 46 -9.97 0.92 11.91
C TRP A 46 -8.59 1.11 12.53
N LEU A 47 -7.52 0.82 11.79
CA LEU A 47 -6.15 1.02 12.26
C LEU A 47 -5.78 2.50 12.35
N LEU A 48 -6.33 3.34 11.45
CA LEU A 48 -6.09 4.78 11.45
C LEU A 48 -6.80 5.50 12.59
N TRP A 49 -8.02 5.06 12.94
CA TRP A 49 -8.86 5.70 13.94
C TRP A 49 -8.18 5.98 15.28
N PRO A 50 -7.55 5.02 15.97
CA PRO A 50 -6.90 5.31 17.26
C PRO A 50 -5.77 6.34 17.11
N VAL A 51 -5.07 6.36 15.98
CA VAL A 51 -4.01 7.35 15.73
C VAL A 51 -4.58 8.73 15.44
N VAL A 52 -5.73 8.81 14.76
CA VAL A 52 -6.47 10.07 14.59
C VAL A 52 -7.01 10.60 15.92
N GLN A 53 -7.44 9.73 16.84
CA GLN A 53 -7.84 10.16 18.19
C GLN A 53 -6.66 10.76 18.97
N LEU A 54 -5.45 10.22 18.78
CA LEU A 54 -4.24 10.66 19.51
C LEU A 54 -3.55 11.87 18.88
N LEU A 55 -3.45 11.93 17.55
CA LEU A 55 -2.69 12.93 16.80
C LEU A 55 -3.58 13.95 16.07
N GLY A 56 -4.89 13.75 16.09
CA GLY A 56 -5.86 14.50 15.30
C GLY A 56 -5.99 14.02 13.85
N GLY A 57 -7.11 14.36 13.21
CA GLY A 57 -7.42 14.06 11.80
C GLY A 57 -6.60 14.86 10.81
N THR A 58 -5.28 14.70 10.84
CA THR A 58 -4.30 15.39 10.00
C THR A 58 -3.69 14.43 8.98
N ALA A 59 -3.09 14.99 7.93
CA ALA A 59 -2.28 14.21 6.98
C ALA A 59 -1.15 13.44 7.68
N TRP A 60 -0.51 14.03 8.70
CA TRP A 60 0.61 13.40 9.41
C TRP A 60 0.22 12.10 10.13
N ALA A 61 -1.02 12.00 10.64
CA ALA A 61 -1.52 10.74 11.21
C ALA A 61 -1.46 9.60 10.18
N THR A 62 -1.86 9.88 8.94
CA THR A 62 -1.77 8.91 7.84
C THR A 62 -0.33 8.63 7.42
N TYR A 63 0.54 9.64 7.38
CA TYR A 63 1.94 9.48 6.95
C TYR A 63 2.74 8.58 7.89
N VAL A 64 2.58 8.81 9.20
CA VAL A 64 3.21 7.98 10.24
C VAL A 64 2.71 6.54 10.14
N MET A 65 1.40 6.35 9.95
CA MET A 65 0.85 5.00 9.82
C MET A 65 1.34 4.29 8.55
N GLY A 66 1.41 5.00 7.42
CA GLY A 66 1.96 4.48 6.16
C GLY A 66 3.39 3.98 6.33
N ALA A 67 4.25 4.81 6.95
CA ALA A 67 5.62 4.45 7.24
C ALA A 67 5.71 3.27 8.23
N ALA A 68 4.88 3.25 9.27
CA ALA A 68 4.84 2.17 10.26
C ALA A 68 4.47 0.83 9.63
N CYS A 69 3.44 0.78 8.77
CA CYS A 69 3.05 -0.43 8.05
C CYS A 69 4.17 -0.93 7.12
N ALA A 70 4.73 -0.04 6.29
CA ALA A 70 5.79 -0.42 5.36
C ALA A 70 7.05 -0.92 6.10
N LEU A 71 7.55 -0.17 7.07
CA LEU A 71 8.76 -0.53 7.81
C LEU A 71 8.54 -1.72 8.76
N GLY A 72 7.33 -1.87 9.30
CA GLY A 72 6.92 -3.07 10.04
C GLY A 72 6.98 -4.32 9.16
N ALA A 73 6.53 -4.24 7.91
CA ALA A 73 6.64 -5.34 6.95
C ALA A 73 8.11 -5.70 6.67
N PHE A 74 8.99 -4.71 6.50
CA PHE A 74 10.42 -4.96 6.36
C PHE A 74 11.06 -5.56 7.60
N ALA A 75 10.62 -5.18 8.81
CA ALA A 75 11.11 -5.79 10.05
C ALA A 75 10.71 -7.27 10.15
N LEU A 76 9.49 -7.61 9.75
CA LEU A 76 9.02 -9.00 9.65
C LEU A 76 9.82 -9.80 8.60
N MET A 77 10.01 -9.23 7.41
CA MET A 77 10.83 -9.85 6.35
C MET A 77 12.28 -10.04 6.81
N TRP A 78 12.89 -9.03 7.42
CA TRP A 78 14.27 -9.12 7.93
C TRP A 78 14.39 -10.23 8.97
N ARG A 79 13.44 -10.32 9.91
CA ARG A 79 13.42 -11.39 10.91
C ARG A 79 13.30 -12.76 10.25
N LEU A 80 12.39 -12.92 9.30
CA LEU A 80 12.23 -14.16 8.53
C LEU A 80 13.53 -14.55 7.84
N LEU A 81 14.13 -13.64 7.07
CA LEU A 81 15.36 -13.90 6.32
C LEU A 81 16.55 -14.15 7.23
N ARG A 82 16.65 -13.46 8.37
CA ARG A 82 17.73 -13.66 9.34
C ARG A 82 17.67 -15.08 9.91
N ASP A 83 16.47 -15.55 10.26
CA ASP A 83 16.25 -16.90 10.76
C ASP A 83 16.56 -17.98 9.69
N MET A 84 16.37 -17.67 8.40
CA MET A 84 16.59 -18.62 7.30
C MET A 84 18.01 -18.64 6.75
N ARG A 85 18.64 -17.46 6.64
CA ARG A 85 19.84 -17.21 5.81
C ARG A 85 20.93 -16.41 6.54
N GLY A 86 20.68 -16.00 7.79
CA GLY A 86 21.60 -15.19 8.57
C GLY A 86 21.48 -13.68 8.30
N GLU A 87 22.18 -12.92 9.14
CA GLU A 87 22.04 -11.46 9.21
C GLU A 87 22.47 -10.74 7.94
N ALA A 88 23.56 -11.17 7.31
CA ALA A 88 24.08 -10.57 6.09
C ALA A 88 23.05 -10.57 4.95
N HIS A 89 22.46 -11.75 4.68
CA HIS A 89 21.45 -11.91 3.63
C HIS A 89 20.21 -11.05 3.92
N ALA A 90 19.74 -11.07 5.17
CA ALA A 90 18.60 -10.28 5.61
C ALA A 90 18.84 -8.77 5.49
N ALA A 91 20.03 -8.28 5.86
CA ALA A 91 20.39 -6.87 5.75
C ALA A 91 20.49 -6.41 4.29
N ILE A 92 21.11 -7.21 3.42
CA ILE A 92 21.19 -6.91 1.97
C ILE A 92 19.79 -6.85 1.38
N ALA A 93 18.94 -7.84 1.66
CA ALA A 93 17.57 -7.89 1.16
C ALA A 93 16.72 -6.70 1.65
N ALA A 94 16.87 -6.32 2.93
CA ALA A 94 16.16 -5.16 3.48
C ALA A 94 16.62 -3.84 2.84
N LEU A 95 17.93 -3.61 2.68
CA LEU A 95 18.46 -2.40 2.03
C LEU A 95 18.06 -2.34 0.55
N ALA A 96 18.18 -3.46 -0.17
CA ALA A 96 17.76 -3.57 -1.56
C ALA A 96 16.25 -3.33 -1.72
N GLY A 97 15.42 -3.93 -0.87
CA GLY A 97 13.98 -3.70 -0.89
C GLY A 97 13.62 -2.25 -0.59
N LEU A 98 14.28 -1.57 0.34
CA LEU A 98 14.06 -0.14 0.60
C LEU A 98 14.49 0.78 -0.57
N CYS A 99 15.26 0.27 -1.54
CA CYS A 99 15.53 0.96 -2.80
C CYS A 99 14.36 0.85 -3.80
N VAL A 100 13.43 -0.09 -3.65
CA VAL A 100 12.23 -0.18 -4.51
C VAL A 100 11.41 1.10 -4.34
N THR A 101 11.14 1.82 -5.45
CA THR A 101 10.61 3.19 -5.40
C THR A 101 9.26 3.33 -4.72
N PHE A 102 8.49 2.23 -4.64
CA PHE A 102 7.25 2.18 -3.89
C PHE A 102 7.44 2.34 -2.38
N TYR A 103 8.50 1.79 -1.79
CA TYR A 103 8.73 1.83 -0.34
C TYR A 103 9.49 3.09 0.13
N ASN A 104 9.85 3.98 -0.79
CA ASN A 104 10.48 5.26 -0.48
C ASN A 104 9.59 6.44 -0.89
N GLY A 105 9.40 6.68 -2.20
CA GLY A 105 8.61 7.80 -2.70
C GLY A 105 7.11 7.73 -2.41
N ARG A 106 6.62 6.59 -1.92
CA ARG A 106 5.25 6.44 -1.37
C ARG A 106 5.22 6.05 0.11
N LEU A 107 6.31 6.27 0.85
CA LEU A 107 6.37 5.93 2.27
C LEU A 107 5.28 6.64 3.11
N TYR A 108 4.89 7.84 2.69
CA TYR A 108 3.83 8.65 3.32
C TYR A 108 2.40 8.28 2.87
N PHE A 109 2.24 7.34 1.92
CA PHE A 109 0.91 6.88 1.54
C PHE A 109 0.33 5.97 2.63
N TYR A 110 -0.96 6.10 2.88
CA TYR A 110 -1.70 5.18 3.74
C TYR A 110 -3.01 4.81 3.08
N ASN A 111 -3.09 3.55 2.65
CA ASN A 111 -4.23 2.98 1.96
C ASN A 111 -4.27 1.45 2.16
N HIS A 112 -5.23 0.80 1.53
CA HIS A 112 -5.44 -0.64 1.57
C HIS A 112 -4.22 -1.45 1.15
N GLU A 113 -3.40 -0.95 0.23
CA GLU A 113 -2.18 -1.64 -0.22
C GLU A 113 -1.10 -1.62 0.84
N ILE A 114 -0.92 -0.46 1.48
CA ILE A 114 0.11 -0.24 2.50
C ILE A 114 -0.17 -1.07 3.76
N VAL A 115 -1.44 -1.20 4.17
CA VAL A 115 -1.84 -2.07 5.27
C VAL A 115 -1.69 -3.55 4.92
N LEU A 116 -1.83 -3.93 3.64
CA LEU A 116 -1.69 -5.31 3.20
C LEU A 116 -0.24 -5.83 3.31
N ILE A 117 0.76 -4.97 3.14
CA ILE A 117 2.19 -5.35 3.11
C ILE A 117 2.65 -6.07 4.38
N PRO A 118 2.44 -5.54 5.61
CA PRO A 118 2.83 -6.24 6.82
C PRO A 118 2.03 -7.55 7.01
N LEU A 119 0.80 -7.63 6.52
CA LEU A 119 -0.02 -8.85 6.59
C LEU A 119 0.48 -9.94 5.65
N VAL A 120 0.94 -9.58 4.44
CA VAL A 120 1.62 -10.51 3.51
C VAL A 120 2.95 -10.97 4.10
N ALA A 121 3.76 -10.06 4.68
CA ALA A 121 5.00 -10.42 5.38
C ALA A 121 4.74 -11.34 6.59
N GLY A 122 3.67 -11.06 7.33
CA GLY A 122 3.17 -11.89 8.42
C GLY A 122 2.77 -13.29 7.94
N CYS A 123 2.08 -13.41 6.81
CA CYS A 123 1.75 -14.70 6.20
C CYS A 123 3.00 -15.51 5.87
N ALA A 124 4.02 -14.90 5.24
CA ALA A 124 5.28 -15.58 4.92
C ALA A 124 6.02 -16.04 6.19
N LEU A 125 6.10 -15.17 7.21
CA LEU A 125 6.73 -15.49 8.49
C LEU A 125 6.01 -16.61 9.23
N ALA A 126 4.68 -16.51 9.34
CA ALA A 126 3.85 -17.50 10.01
C ALA A 126 3.88 -18.84 9.27
N CYS A 127 3.81 -18.83 7.94
CA CYS A 127 3.94 -20.04 7.11
C CYS A 127 5.30 -20.73 7.34
N TRP A 128 6.41 -19.97 7.34
CA TRP A 128 7.73 -20.52 7.64
C TRP A 128 7.81 -21.16 9.02
N LYS A 129 7.32 -20.46 10.05
CA LYS A 129 7.35 -20.94 11.43
C LYS A 129 6.42 -22.12 11.65
N ALA A 130 5.24 -22.12 11.03
CA ALA A 130 4.29 -23.23 11.07
C ALA A 130 4.89 -24.49 10.43
N TYR A 131 5.54 -24.34 9.27
CA TYR A 131 6.20 -25.44 8.57
C TYR A 131 7.39 -26.01 9.37
N THR A 132 8.28 -25.15 9.87
CA THR A 132 9.53 -25.58 10.52
C THR A 132 9.34 -26.07 11.96
N THR A 133 8.46 -25.43 12.73
CA THR A 133 8.29 -25.75 14.16
C THR A 133 7.17 -26.73 14.44
N ARG A 134 6.30 -27.00 13.46
CA ARG A 134 5.08 -27.82 13.61
C ARG A 134 4.14 -27.38 14.74
N LYS A 135 4.26 -26.15 15.25
CA LYS A 135 3.40 -25.64 16.32
C LYS A 135 2.09 -25.07 15.76
N ILE A 136 0.96 -25.46 16.35
CA ILE A 136 -0.36 -25.03 15.89
C ILE A 136 -0.57 -23.50 15.99
N GLY A 137 0.03 -22.85 16.99
CA GLY A 137 -0.09 -21.41 17.17
C GLY A 137 0.34 -20.59 15.94
N TRP A 138 1.32 -21.07 15.17
CA TRP A 138 1.73 -20.38 13.94
C TRP A 138 0.71 -20.51 12.80
N TRP A 139 -0.08 -21.57 12.78
CA TRP A 139 -1.21 -21.71 11.85
C TRP A 139 -2.36 -20.75 12.22
N VAL A 140 -2.61 -20.55 13.52
CA VAL A 140 -3.55 -19.51 13.99
C VAL A 140 -3.07 -18.12 13.59
N VAL A 141 -1.78 -17.80 13.78
CA VAL A 141 -1.20 -16.53 13.33
C VAL A 141 -1.32 -16.36 11.81
N LEU A 142 -1.05 -17.41 11.04
CA LEU A 142 -1.21 -17.40 9.59
C LEU A 142 -2.66 -17.10 9.19
N GLY A 143 -3.63 -17.78 9.80
CA GLY A 143 -5.05 -17.53 9.57
C GLY A 143 -5.47 -16.11 9.98
N GLY A 144 -4.97 -15.62 11.12
CA GLY A 144 -5.19 -14.24 11.57
C GLY A 144 -4.66 -13.21 10.56
N CYS A 145 -3.45 -13.40 10.03
CA CYS A 145 -2.91 -12.54 8.97
C CYS A 145 -3.72 -12.59 7.67
N LEU A 146 -4.23 -13.77 7.28
CA LEU A 146 -5.08 -13.93 6.10
C LEU A 146 -6.45 -13.26 6.28
N GLY A 147 -7.09 -13.46 7.44
CA GLY A 147 -8.39 -12.86 7.78
C GLY A 147 -8.31 -11.34 7.90
N LEU A 148 -7.33 -10.82 8.66
CA LEU A 148 -7.06 -9.38 8.73
C LEU A 148 -6.66 -8.83 7.36
N GLY A 149 -5.89 -9.59 6.58
CA GLY A 149 -5.53 -9.20 5.23
C GLY A 149 -6.74 -9.06 4.32
N ALA A 150 -7.75 -9.92 4.49
CA ALA A 150 -9.00 -9.84 3.73
C ALA A 150 -9.83 -8.62 4.16
N LEU A 151 -9.77 -8.26 5.45
CA LEU A 151 -10.31 -6.99 5.97
C LEU A 151 -9.49 -5.76 5.55
N ALA A 152 -8.25 -5.92 5.05
CA ALA A 152 -7.48 -4.82 4.45
C ALA A 152 -7.78 -4.67 2.96
N LYS A 153 -7.61 -5.76 2.21
CA LYS A 153 -7.78 -5.84 0.76
C LYS A 153 -7.93 -7.30 0.34
N TYR A 154 -8.96 -7.63 -0.45
CA TYR A 154 -9.21 -9.00 -0.92
C TYR A 154 -8.03 -9.63 -1.69
N GLN A 155 -7.12 -8.81 -2.19
CA GLN A 155 -5.86 -9.24 -2.80
C GLN A 155 -4.98 -10.09 -1.87
N ILE A 156 -5.23 -10.15 -0.56
CA ILE A 156 -4.58 -11.12 0.33
C ILE A 156 -4.73 -12.57 -0.15
N ALA A 157 -5.78 -12.88 -0.92
CA ALA A 157 -5.98 -14.21 -1.50
C ALA A 157 -4.74 -14.68 -2.28
N VAL A 158 -3.98 -13.77 -2.87
CA VAL A 158 -2.72 -14.05 -3.57
C VAL A 158 -1.62 -14.54 -2.60
N ALA A 159 -1.56 -14.02 -1.37
CA ALA A 159 -0.67 -14.55 -0.33
C ALA A 159 -1.13 -15.94 0.13
N GLY A 160 -2.44 -16.16 0.25
CA GLY A 160 -3.01 -17.50 0.49
C GLY A 160 -2.62 -18.49 -0.60
N LEU A 161 -2.68 -18.07 -1.87
CA LEU A 161 -2.21 -18.88 -2.99
C LEU A 161 -0.71 -19.16 -2.90
N ALA A 162 0.12 -18.20 -2.50
CA ALA A 162 1.55 -18.42 -2.29
C ALA A 162 1.82 -19.46 -1.19
N VAL A 163 1.03 -19.46 -0.10
CA VAL A 163 1.07 -20.50 0.94
C VAL A 163 0.71 -21.87 0.36
N VAL A 164 -0.36 -21.96 -0.43
CA VAL A 164 -0.78 -23.22 -1.08
C VAL A 164 0.28 -23.72 -2.05
N VAL A 165 0.86 -22.85 -2.89
CA VAL A 165 1.95 -23.21 -3.80
C VAL A 165 3.14 -23.74 -3.01
N PHE A 166 3.57 -23.07 -1.95
CA PHE A 166 4.63 -23.55 -1.06
C PHE A 166 4.28 -24.93 -0.49
N TRP A 167 3.10 -25.07 0.11
CA TRP A 167 2.63 -26.31 0.72
C TRP A 167 2.62 -27.48 -0.28
N CYS A 168 2.17 -27.21 -1.51
CA CYS A 168 2.13 -28.20 -2.58
C CYS A 168 3.53 -28.62 -3.06
N VAL A 169 4.42 -27.66 -3.33
CA VAL A 169 5.80 -27.95 -3.75
C VAL A 169 6.56 -28.72 -2.67
N ARG A 170 6.29 -28.41 -1.40
CA ARG A 170 6.85 -29.12 -0.24
C ARG A 170 6.18 -30.46 0.06
N ARG A 171 5.12 -30.82 -0.68
CA ARG A 171 4.30 -32.01 -0.44
C ARG A 171 3.86 -32.12 1.01
N ALA A 172 3.52 -30.98 1.62
CA ALA A 172 3.21 -30.88 3.04
C ALA A 172 1.92 -31.65 3.42
N TRP A 173 1.09 -32.04 2.45
CA TRP A 173 -0.03 -32.98 2.64
C TRP A 173 0.37 -34.33 3.24
N ARG A 174 1.65 -34.72 3.13
CA ARG A 174 2.15 -35.98 3.70
C ARG A 174 2.32 -35.94 5.21
N ASP A 175 2.23 -34.76 5.81
CA ASP A 175 2.30 -34.56 7.25
C ASP A 175 0.90 -34.21 7.80
N PRO A 176 0.28 -35.07 8.63
CA PRO A 176 -1.01 -34.80 9.23
C PRO A 176 -1.07 -33.47 10.00
N MET A 177 0.03 -33.05 10.64
CA MET A 177 0.09 -31.78 11.36
C MET A 177 -0.01 -30.58 10.42
N HIS A 178 0.53 -30.69 9.21
CA HIS A 178 0.43 -29.62 8.20
C HIS A 178 -0.94 -29.59 7.52
N VAL A 179 -1.62 -30.74 7.39
CA VAL A 179 -3.01 -30.80 6.92
C VAL A 179 -3.94 -30.16 7.94
N PHE A 180 -3.88 -30.61 9.20
CA PHE A 180 -4.68 -30.06 10.29
C PHE A 180 -4.38 -28.57 10.51
N GLY A 181 -3.11 -28.19 10.50
CA GLY A 181 -2.71 -26.79 10.62
C GLY A 181 -3.27 -25.90 9.52
N LEU A 182 -3.27 -26.37 8.27
CA LEU A 182 -3.85 -25.60 7.14
C LEU A 182 -5.35 -25.37 7.32
N GLN A 183 -6.08 -26.38 7.83
CA GLN A 183 -7.50 -26.24 8.17
C GLN A 183 -7.71 -25.20 9.29
N VAL A 184 -6.89 -25.25 10.35
CA VAL A 184 -6.94 -24.27 11.45
C VAL A 184 -6.66 -22.85 10.95
N ALA A 185 -5.69 -22.67 10.06
CA ALA A 185 -5.44 -21.37 9.43
C ALA A 185 -6.64 -20.88 8.61
N GLY A 186 -7.25 -21.76 7.81
CA GLY A 186 -8.44 -21.45 7.03
C GLY A 186 -9.65 -21.06 7.90
N LEU A 187 -9.93 -21.83 8.94
CA LEU A 187 -11.02 -21.55 9.88
C LEU A 187 -10.78 -20.27 10.68
N THR A 188 -9.54 -20.01 11.09
CA THR A 188 -9.18 -18.75 11.78
C THR A 188 -9.36 -17.55 10.85
N ALA A 189 -8.91 -17.66 9.60
CA ALA A 189 -9.10 -16.60 8.60
C ALA A 189 -10.59 -16.32 8.35
N LEU A 190 -11.39 -17.38 8.21
CA LEU A 190 -12.84 -17.26 8.03
C LEU A 190 -13.50 -16.63 9.25
N ALA A 191 -13.14 -17.05 10.47
CA ALA A 191 -13.70 -16.48 11.70
C ALA A 191 -13.45 -14.96 11.77
N VAL A 192 -12.21 -14.52 11.51
CA VAL A 192 -11.84 -13.09 11.50
C VAL A 192 -12.56 -12.32 10.39
N PHE A 193 -12.70 -12.90 9.21
CA PHE A 193 -13.32 -12.24 8.05
C PHE A 193 -14.85 -12.29 8.05
N SER A 194 -15.46 -13.22 8.79
CA SER A 194 -16.89 -13.52 8.73
C SER A 194 -17.82 -12.33 9.02
N PRO A 195 -17.53 -11.40 9.96
CA PRO A 195 -18.42 -10.26 10.18
C PRO A 195 -18.50 -9.35 8.94
N HIS A 196 -17.38 -9.16 8.24
CA HIS A 196 -17.37 -8.42 6.98
C HIS A 196 -18.08 -9.19 5.86
N LEU A 197 -18.01 -10.52 5.84
CA LEU A 197 -18.76 -11.32 4.86
C LEU A 197 -20.29 -11.14 5.04
N VAL A 198 -20.77 -11.09 6.28
CA VAL A 198 -22.18 -10.78 6.57
C VAL A 198 -22.52 -9.37 6.11
N TRP A 199 -21.65 -8.39 6.40
CA TRP A 199 -21.83 -7.02 5.93
C TRP A 199 -21.88 -6.94 4.40
N LEU A 200 -21.04 -7.68 3.68
CA LEU A 200 -21.05 -7.72 2.21
C LEU A 200 -22.38 -8.22 1.66
N ILE A 201 -22.96 -9.26 2.25
CA ILE A 201 -24.27 -9.79 1.85
C ILE A 201 -25.36 -8.73 2.06
N GLN A 202 -25.32 -8.00 3.18
CA GLN A 202 -26.28 -6.95 3.50
C GLN A 202 -26.17 -5.71 2.61
N HIS A 203 -25.03 -5.50 1.96
CA HIS A 203 -24.71 -4.34 1.13
C HIS A 203 -24.45 -4.71 -0.34
N ASP A 204 -25.06 -5.81 -0.81
CA ASP A 204 -25.02 -6.27 -2.21
C ASP A 204 -23.61 -6.38 -2.80
N PHE A 205 -22.63 -6.76 -1.97
CA PHE A 205 -21.22 -6.90 -2.36
C PHE A 205 -20.63 -5.64 -3.01
N GLU A 206 -21.06 -4.45 -2.58
CA GLU A 206 -20.69 -3.18 -3.19
C GLU A 206 -19.19 -2.96 -3.45
N PRO A 207 -18.26 -3.29 -2.53
CA PRO A 207 -16.81 -3.21 -2.81
C PRO A 207 -16.36 -4.07 -4.00
N LEU A 208 -16.97 -5.24 -4.18
CA LEU A 208 -16.68 -6.12 -5.31
C LEU A 208 -17.25 -5.53 -6.61
N ASN A 209 -18.46 -4.98 -6.59
CA ASN A 209 -19.05 -4.30 -7.74
C ASN A 209 -18.23 -3.07 -8.18
N TYR A 210 -17.70 -2.32 -7.21
CA TYR A 210 -16.76 -1.24 -7.47
C TYR A 210 -15.47 -1.75 -8.15
N ALA A 211 -14.87 -2.82 -7.65
CA ALA A 211 -13.68 -3.42 -8.27
C ALA A 211 -13.95 -3.96 -9.68
N MET A 212 -15.14 -4.53 -9.91
CA MET A 212 -15.59 -5.00 -11.22
C MET A 212 -15.71 -3.86 -12.22
N SER A 213 -16.49 -2.83 -11.88
CA SER A 213 -16.74 -1.68 -12.76
C SER A 213 -15.50 -0.83 -13.03
N SER A 214 -14.59 -0.70 -12.06
CA SER A 214 -13.41 0.16 -12.19
C SER A 214 -12.24 -0.47 -12.94
N SER A 215 -12.12 -1.80 -12.99
CA SER A 215 -10.94 -2.45 -13.57
C SER A 215 -11.17 -3.89 -14.06
N LEU A 216 -11.83 -4.76 -13.27
CA LEU A 216 -11.85 -6.20 -13.58
C LEU A 216 -12.74 -6.55 -14.79
N ALA A 217 -13.81 -5.79 -15.03
CA ALA A 217 -14.75 -6.00 -16.13
C ALA A 217 -14.39 -5.23 -17.42
N ALA A 218 -13.15 -4.76 -17.58
CA ALA A 218 -12.74 -3.93 -18.71
C ALA A 218 -12.89 -4.61 -20.08
N GLY A 219 -12.86 -5.95 -20.15
CA GLY A 219 -13.15 -6.71 -21.37
C GLY A 219 -12.14 -6.48 -22.51
N LEU A 220 -10.87 -6.24 -22.19
CA LEU A 220 -9.87 -5.85 -23.20
C LEU A 220 -9.67 -6.91 -24.31
N PRO A 221 -9.41 -6.50 -25.57
CA PRO A 221 -9.02 -7.41 -26.65
C PRO A 221 -7.69 -8.13 -26.38
N TRP A 222 -7.48 -9.32 -26.96
CA TRP A 222 -6.32 -10.18 -26.66
C TRP A 222 -4.96 -9.46 -26.76
N LEU A 223 -4.73 -8.69 -27.82
CA LEU A 223 -3.48 -7.96 -28.00
C LEU A 223 -3.26 -6.88 -26.92
N ALA A 224 -4.34 -6.20 -26.51
CA ALA A 224 -4.29 -5.22 -25.44
C ALA A 224 -3.99 -5.87 -24.09
N ARG A 225 -4.47 -7.10 -23.83
CA ARG A 225 -4.14 -7.84 -22.60
C ARG A 225 -2.65 -8.11 -22.46
N TRP A 226 -1.99 -8.51 -23.54
CA TRP A 226 -0.54 -8.72 -23.54
C TRP A 226 0.22 -7.42 -23.33
N HIS A 227 -0.21 -6.33 -23.97
CA HIS A 227 0.36 -5.01 -23.75
C HIS A 227 0.21 -4.57 -22.28
N GLU A 228 -0.95 -4.77 -21.67
CA GLU A 228 -1.19 -4.46 -20.26
C GLU A 228 -0.26 -5.24 -19.33
N VAL A 229 -0.11 -6.55 -19.56
CA VAL A 229 0.81 -7.39 -18.78
C VAL A 229 2.25 -6.92 -18.97
N ALA A 230 2.69 -6.65 -20.20
CA ALA A 230 4.05 -6.18 -20.48
C ALA A 230 4.34 -4.82 -19.83
N ARG A 231 3.40 -3.86 -19.94
CA ARG A 231 3.44 -2.54 -19.30
C ARG A 231 3.54 -2.68 -17.78
N TRP A 232 2.75 -3.58 -17.21
CA TRP A 232 2.74 -3.85 -15.79
C TRP A 232 4.06 -4.48 -15.29
N TRP A 233 4.60 -5.50 -15.99
CA TRP A 233 5.92 -6.08 -15.67
C TRP A 233 7.05 -5.06 -15.82
N GLY A 234 7.01 -4.24 -16.86
CA GLY A 234 7.93 -3.13 -17.05
C GLY A 234 7.89 -2.17 -15.86
N ASP A 235 6.71 -1.82 -15.36
CA ASP A 235 6.58 -1.00 -14.16
C ASP A 235 7.11 -1.71 -12.91
N GLN A 236 6.75 -2.98 -12.67
CA GLN A 236 7.19 -3.71 -11.48
C GLN A 236 8.72 -3.89 -11.43
N LEU A 237 9.32 -4.36 -12.52
CA LEU A 237 10.73 -4.76 -12.53
C LEU A 237 11.69 -3.66 -12.98
N LEU A 238 11.29 -2.83 -13.95
CA LEU A 238 12.19 -1.87 -14.61
C LEU A 238 11.97 -0.42 -14.14
N ASN A 239 10.81 -0.11 -13.55
CA ASN A 239 10.58 1.20 -12.93
C ASN A 239 10.72 1.12 -11.40
N ARG A 240 9.94 0.25 -10.74
CA ARG A 240 9.88 0.17 -9.27
C ARG A 240 11.08 -0.53 -8.66
N ALA A 241 11.40 -1.73 -9.13
CA ALA A 241 12.47 -2.54 -8.56
C ALA A 241 13.86 -2.24 -9.13
N LEU A 242 13.96 -1.41 -10.19
CA LEU A 242 15.25 -1.10 -10.83
C LEU A 242 16.32 -0.60 -9.85
N PRO A 243 16.06 0.33 -8.92
CA PRO A 243 17.11 0.76 -7.98
C PRO A 243 17.55 -0.35 -7.02
N ALA A 244 16.66 -1.31 -6.70
CA ALA A 244 17.04 -2.51 -5.94
C ALA A 244 17.98 -3.41 -6.74
N TRP A 245 17.74 -3.56 -8.04
CA TRP A 245 18.64 -4.31 -8.94
C TRP A 245 19.99 -3.63 -9.10
N LEU A 246 20.02 -2.30 -9.24
CA LEU A 246 21.27 -1.53 -9.27
C LEU A 246 22.05 -1.66 -7.96
N PHE A 247 21.35 -1.64 -6.82
CA PHE A 247 21.97 -1.89 -5.51
C PHE A 247 22.61 -3.28 -5.44
N LEU A 248 21.87 -4.33 -5.79
CA LEU A 248 22.38 -5.71 -5.79
C LEU A 248 23.53 -5.89 -6.79
N ALA A 249 23.42 -5.31 -7.99
CA ALA A 249 24.46 -5.35 -9.01
C ALA A 249 25.74 -4.64 -8.55
N ALA A 250 25.63 -3.44 -7.96
CA ALA A 250 26.77 -2.71 -7.43
C ALA A 250 27.48 -3.51 -6.33
N LEU A 251 26.75 -4.07 -5.37
CA LEU A 251 27.35 -4.93 -4.34
C LEU A 251 27.95 -6.21 -4.90
N TRP A 252 27.29 -6.80 -5.90
CA TRP A 252 27.84 -7.95 -6.58
C TRP A 252 29.16 -7.58 -7.27
N LEU A 253 29.24 -6.50 -8.03
CA LEU A 253 30.46 -6.03 -8.69
C LEU A 253 31.58 -5.71 -7.67
N LEU A 254 31.27 -4.95 -6.62
CA LEU A 254 32.22 -4.51 -5.60
C LEU A 254 32.75 -5.66 -4.73
N GLY A 255 31.99 -6.75 -4.60
CA GLY A 255 32.40 -7.96 -3.87
C GLY A 255 33.08 -9.04 -4.72
N ARG A 256 33.33 -8.80 -6.02
CA ARG A 256 33.90 -9.82 -6.93
C ARG A 256 35.26 -10.33 -6.48
N ARG A 257 36.16 -9.45 -6.03
CA ARG A 257 37.53 -9.81 -5.63
C ARG A 257 37.53 -10.69 -4.39
N GLU A 258 36.69 -10.34 -3.42
CA GLU A 258 36.52 -11.06 -2.17
C GLU A 258 35.88 -12.43 -2.38
N ARG A 259 34.84 -12.53 -3.23
CA ARG A 259 34.25 -13.83 -3.59
C ARG A 259 35.24 -14.73 -4.31
N ARG A 260 36.10 -14.18 -5.19
CA ARG A 260 37.20 -14.92 -5.82
C ARG A 260 38.22 -15.42 -4.79
N ARG A 261 38.60 -14.58 -3.82
CA ARG A 261 39.50 -14.98 -2.73
C ARG A 261 38.88 -16.08 -1.86
N LEU A 262 37.60 -15.97 -1.51
CA LEU A 262 36.89 -16.97 -0.73
C LEU A 262 36.77 -18.30 -1.48
N ALA A 263 36.42 -18.26 -2.77
CA ALA A 263 36.37 -19.45 -3.62
C ALA A 263 37.74 -20.10 -3.76
N ALA A 264 38.81 -19.29 -3.92
CA ALA A 264 40.18 -19.80 -3.94
C ALA A 264 40.59 -20.44 -2.60
N SER A 265 40.23 -19.84 -1.47
CA SER A 265 40.50 -20.42 -0.14
C SER A 265 39.71 -21.71 0.10
N LEU A 266 38.44 -21.76 -0.31
CA LEU A 266 37.60 -22.95 -0.16
C LEU A 266 38.09 -24.10 -1.04
N ASN A 267 38.49 -23.81 -2.28
CA ASN A 267 39.10 -24.81 -3.17
C ASN A 267 40.46 -25.30 -2.65
N ALA A 268 41.23 -24.46 -1.95
CA ALA A 268 42.47 -24.88 -1.29
C ALA A 268 42.23 -25.78 -0.05
N THR A 269 41.09 -25.62 0.64
CA THR A 269 40.66 -26.49 1.76
C THR A 269 39.79 -27.67 1.35
N ALA A 270 39.34 -27.77 0.09
CA ALA A 270 38.45 -28.82 -0.38
C ALA A 270 39.22 -30.09 -0.77
N THR A 271 39.88 -30.72 0.20
CA THR A 271 40.02 -32.18 0.24
C THR A 271 39.19 -32.66 1.43
N ALA A 272 38.23 -33.54 1.15
CA ALA A 272 37.27 -34.17 2.07
C ALA A 272 35.97 -33.38 2.40
N THR A 273 34.85 -34.06 2.10
CA THR A 273 33.47 -33.88 2.62
C THR A 273 32.60 -32.75 2.08
N ALA A 274 32.07 -32.91 0.86
CA ALA A 274 30.93 -32.12 0.39
C ALA A 274 30.00 -32.91 -0.56
N THR A 275 29.52 -34.08 -0.13
CA THR A 275 28.58 -34.88 -0.95
C THR A 275 27.42 -35.51 -0.16
N ALA A 276 27.03 -34.95 1.00
CA ALA A 276 26.04 -35.60 1.86
C ALA A 276 24.78 -34.78 2.23
N CYS A 277 24.60 -33.53 1.77
CA CYS A 277 23.46 -32.70 2.19
C CYS A 277 22.67 -32.04 1.04
N ALA A 278 22.64 -32.66 -0.14
CA ALA A 278 21.99 -32.11 -1.33
C ALA A 278 20.59 -32.71 -1.63
N THR A 279 20.07 -33.62 -0.81
CA THR A 279 18.88 -34.44 -1.14
C THR A 279 17.59 -34.07 -0.42
N ALA A 280 17.58 -33.09 0.48
CA ALA A 280 16.35 -32.45 0.95
C ALA A 280 16.24 -31.07 0.32
N GLY A 281 15.25 -30.84 -0.56
CA GLY A 281 15.05 -29.54 -1.19
C GLY A 281 15.03 -28.40 -0.16
N ASP A 282 15.65 -27.26 -0.47
CA ASP A 282 15.74 -26.11 0.43
C ASP A 282 14.37 -25.45 0.62
N ALA A 283 13.72 -25.72 1.76
CA ALA A 283 12.38 -25.20 2.06
C ALA A 283 12.35 -23.68 2.08
N GLY A 284 13.44 -23.06 2.54
CA GLY A 284 13.50 -21.61 2.60
C GLY A 284 13.49 -20.99 1.21
N ARG A 285 14.22 -21.58 0.27
CA ARG A 285 14.19 -21.17 -1.13
C ARG A 285 12.79 -21.31 -1.72
N THR A 286 12.12 -22.44 -1.48
CA THR A 286 10.74 -22.65 -1.95
C THR A 286 9.82 -21.55 -1.46
N LEU A 287 9.85 -21.21 -0.17
CA LEU A 287 9.00 -20.18 0.41
C LEU A 287 9.22 -18.81 -0.24
N LEU A 288 10.48 -18.39 -0.38
CA LEU A 288 10.81 -17.08 -0.96
C LEU A 288 10.39 -17.00 -2.42
N LEU A 289 10.59 -18.07 -3.20
CA LEU A 289 10.12 -18.13 -4.59
C LEU A 289 8.59 -18.13 -4.67
N SER A 290 7.89 -18.85 -3.78
CA SER A 290 6.42 -18.84 -3.74
C SER A 290 5.89 -17.43 -3.47
N PHE A 291 6.36 -16.76 -2.42
CA PHE A 291 5.88 -15.40 -2.11
C PHE A 291 6.36 -14.33 -3.10
N GLY A 292 7.54 -14.51 -3.71
CA GLY A 292 8.08 -13.55 -4.69
C GLY A 292 7.48 -13.68 -6.08
N LEU A 293 7.19 -14.91 -6.55
CA LEU A 293 6.77 -15.15 -7.94
C LEU A 293 5.27 -15.38 -8.11
N THR A 294 4.59 -16.03 -7.15
CA THR A 294 3.14 -16.29 -7.25
C THR A 294 2.34 -15.03 -7.54
N PRO A 295 2.59 -13.88 -6.89
CA PRO A 295 1.84 -12.66 -7.17
C PRO A 295 2.05 -12.12 -8.58
N LEU A 296 3.26 -12.23 -9.13
CA LEU A 296 3.57 -11.79 -10.49
C LEU A 296 2.87 -12.67 -11.54
N VAL A 297 2.93 -13.99 -11.34
CA VAL A 297 2.25 -14.95 -12.20
C VAL A 297 0.73 -14.79 -12.09
N PHE A 298 0.19 -14.65 -10.89
CA PHE A 298 -1.24 -14.54 -10.65
C PHE A 298 -1.83 -13.31 -11.35
N VAL A 299 -1.27 -12.11 -11.15
CA VAL A 299 -1.78 -10.88 -11.77
C VAL A 299 -1.72 -10.99 -13.31
N SER A 300 -0.65 -11.57 -13.84
CA SER A 300 -0.50 -11.78 -15.30
C SER A 300 -1.57 -12.72 -15.85
N VAL A 301 -1.73 -13.88 -15.22
CA VAL A 301 -2.72 -14.89 -15.64
C VAL A 301 -4.14 -14.35 -15.50
N MET A 302 -4.45 -13.70 -14.38
CA MET A 302 -5.74 -13.06 -14.14
C MET A 302 -6.06 -12.06 -15.24
N ALA A 303 -5.13 -11.18 -15.60
CA ALA A 303 -5.36 -10.17 -16.64
C ALA A 303 -5.53 -10.77 -18.04
N LEU A 304 -4.73 -11.79 -18.39
CA LEU A 304 -4.84 -12.49 -19.66
C LEU A 304 -6.18 -13.22 -19.79
N ILE A 305 -6.65 -13.87 -18.72
CA ILE A 305 -7.93 -14.61 -18.73
C ILE A 305 -9.13 -13.66 -18.73
N SER A 306 -9.17 -12.72 -17.79
CA SER A 306 -10.32 -11.84 -17.58
C SER A 306 -10.41 -10.67 -18.54
N GLY A 307 -9.29 -10.23 -19.13
CA GLY A 307 -9.23 -8.97 -19.87
C GLY A 307 -9.33 -7.74 -18.97
N SER A 308 -8.96 -7.88 -17.69
CA SER A 308 -8.92 -6.78 -16.71
C SER A 308 -7.92 -5.70 -17.12
N HIS A 309 -8.25 -4.44 -16.85
CA HIS A 309 -7.27 -3.35 -16.87
C HIS A 309 -6.46 -3.38 -15.57
N ILE A 310 -5.17 -3.70 -15.65
CA ILE A 310 -4.32 -3.86 -14.47
C ILE A 310 -3.87 -2.49 -13.99
N GLN A 311 -4.18 -2.15 -12.74
CA GLN A 311 -3.59 -0.96 -12.13
C GLN A 311 -2.13 -1.22 -11.80
N LEU A 312 -1.23 -0.30 -12.17
CA LEU A 312 0.23 -0.47 -12.03
C LEU A 312 0.71 -0.73 -10.60
N HIS A 313 -0.12 -0.42 -9.60
CA HIS A 313 0.22 -0.65 -8.21
C HIS A 313 -0.24 -2.04 -7.68
N TRP A 314 -1.12 -2.74 -8.40
CA TRP A 314 -1.51 -4.12 -8.07
C TRP A 314 -0.26 -5.00 -8.17
N GLY A 315 0.27 -5.51 -7.07
CA GLY A 315 1.55 -6.25 -7.06
C GLY A 315 2.59 -5.66 -6.09
N THR A 316 2.46 -4.38 -5.78
CA THR A 316 3.39 -3.67 -4.90
C THR A 316 3.43 -4.19 -3.46
N PRO A 317 2.35 -4.72 -2.86
CA PRO A 317 2.45 -5.37 -1.54
C PRO A 317 3.36 -6.61 -1.54
N PHE A 318 3.60 -7.19 -2.72
CA PHE A 318 4.36 -8.42 -2.89
C PHE A 318 5.79 -8.22 -3.38
N LEU A 319 6.12 -7.03 -3.92
CA LEU A 319 7.49 -6.67 -4.31
C LEU A 319 8.47 -6.77 -3.13
N LEU A 320 7.99 -6.78 -1.89
CA LEU A 320 8.81 -7.03 -0.72
C LEU A 320 9.60 -8.34 -0.85
N PHE A 321 8.98 -9.39 -1.41
CA PHE A 321 9.59 -10.71 -1.56
C PHE A 321 10.28 -10.95 -2.91
N ILE A 322 10.14 -10.06 -3.90
CA ILE A 322 10.82 -10.27 -5.20
C ILE A 322 12.35 -10.17 -5.06
N VAL A 323 12.82 -9.28 -4.19
CA VAL A 323 14.25 -9.07 -3.92
C VAL A 323 14.88 -10.33 -3.30
N PRO A 324 14.40 -10.86 -2.16
CA PRO A 324 14.96 -12.09 -1.62
C PRO A 324 14.74 -13.30 -2.55
N ALA A 325 13.62 -13.39 -3.27
CA ALA A 325 13.43 -14.42 -4.29
C ALA A 325 14.52 -14.36 -5.39
N ALA A 326 14.85 -13.16 -5.84
CA ALA A 326 15.90 -12.97 -6.85
C ALA A 326 17.30 -13.30 -6.31
N MET A 327 17.56 -12.97 -5.05
CA MET A 327 18.83 -13.30 -4.38
C MET A 327 19.06 -14.82 -4.31
N GLU A 328 18.01 -15.65 -4.25
CA GLU A 328 18.13 -17.12 -4.23
C GLU A 328 18.74 -17.71 -5.52
N TRP A 329 18.66 -17.02 -6.68
CA TRP A 329 19.33 -17.48 -7.90
C TRP A 329 20.85 -17.41 -7.83
N ALA A 330 21.39 -16.53 -6.98
CA ALA A 330 22.83 -16.38 -6.75
C ALA A 330 23.17 -16.46 -5.26
N ARG A 331 22.54 -17.37 -4.52
CA ARG A 331 22.59 -17.46 -3.05
C ARG A 331 23.99 -17.32 -2.44
N ALA A 332 24.98 -18.03 -3.01
CA ALA A 332 26.36 -18.02 -2.54
C ALA A 332 27.03 -16.63 -2.64
N ALA A 333 26.54 -15.74 -3.50
CA ALA A 333 27.07 -14.38 -3.60
C ALA A 333 26.70 -13.49 -2.41
N TRP A 334 25.72 -13.92 -1.60
CA TRP A 334 25.13 -13.13 -0.51
C TRP A 334 25.43 -13.68 0.88
N SER A 335 26.14 -14.82 0.98
CA SER A 335 26.34 -15.55 2.24
C SER A 335 27.56 -15.13 3.06
N ALA A 336 28.62 -14.52 2.46
CA ALA A 336 29.74 -13.85 3.13
C ALA A 336 30.88 -13.48 2.14
N PRO A 337 31.81 -12.54 2.48
CA PRO A 337 31.78 -11.64 3.63
C PRO A 337 30.98 -10.35 3.35
N PHE A 338 29.99 -10.06 4.19
CA PHE A 338 29.18 -8.85 4.13
C PHE A 338 29.93 -7.65 4.73
N ARG A 339 30.04 -6.55 3.96
CA ARG A 339 30.64 -5.29 4.42
C ARG A 339 29.55 -4.25 4.61
N PRO A 340 29.02 -4.07 5.83
CA PRO A 340 27.87 -3.19 6.07
C PRO A 340 28.12 -1.75 5.64
N ARG A 341 29.35 -1.24 5.80
CA ARG A 341 29.72 0.12 5.35
C ARG A 341 29.58 0.31 3.83
N ARG A 342 29.99 -0.68 3.03
CA ARG A 342 29.85 -0.61 1.56
C ARG A 342 28.39 -0.69 1.14
N ALA A 343 27.64 -1.62 1.74
CA ALA A 343 26.20 -1.73 1.51
C ALA A 343 25.48 -0.43 1.86
N LEU A 344 25.79 0.16 3.01
CA LEU A 344 25.21 1.41 3.45
C LEU A 344 25.59 2.58 2.53
N LEU A 345 26.83 2.66 2.04
CA LEU A 345 27.25 3.72 1.12
C LEU A 345 26.46 3.65 -0.21
N VAL A 346 26.39 2.47 -0.84
CA VAL A 346 25.64 2.27 -2.08
C VAL A 346 24.16 2.58 -1.85
N PHE A 347 23.61 2.14 -0.71
CA PHE A 347 22.24 2.48 -0.31
C PHE A 347 22.03 4.00 -0.23
N ILE A 348 22.89 4.70 0.52
CA ILE A 348 22.80 6.16 0.70
C ILE A 348 22.87 6.88 -0.65
N VAL A 349 23.79 6.51 -1.53
CA VAL A 349 23.90 7.11 -2.87
C VAL A 349 22.60 6.95 -3.66
N ILE A 350 22.03 5.75 -3.69
CA ILE A 350 20.76 5.50 -4.37
C ILE A 350 19.62 6.33 -3.74
N GLN A 351 19.54 6.38 -2.41
CA GLN A 351 18.51 7.15 -1.72
C GLN A 351 18.64 8.65 -2.02
N LEU A 352 19.86 9.21 -1.99
CA LEU A 352 20.11 10.61 -2.33
C LEU A 352 19.71 10.92 -3.78
N MET A 353 20.00 10.02 -4.72
CA MET A 353 19.56 10.19 -6.13
C MET A 353 18.03 10.17 -6.26
N LEU A 354 17.35 9.28 -5.54
CA LEU A 354 15.88 9.21 -5.54
C LEU A 354 15.26 10.45 -4.88
N MET A 355 15.83 10.92 -3.78
CA MET A 355 15.41 12.15 -3.10
C MET A 355 15.64 13.39 -3.97
N LEU A 356 16.80 13.48 -4.64
CA LEU A 356 17.08 14.55 -5.60
C LEU A 356 16.04 14.56 -6.72
N ARG A 357 15.66 13.40 -7.27
CA ARG A 357 14.59 13.31 -8.27
C ARG A 357 13.26 13.88 -7.74
N VAL A 358 12.91 13.62 -6.48
CA VAL A 358 11.71 14.21 -5.87
C VAL A 358 11.84 15.73 -5.81
N GLU A 359 12.94 16.25 -5.25
CA GLU A 359 13.17 17.70 -5.13
C GLU A 359 13.11 18.40 -6.50
N LEU A 360 13.65 17.77 -7.56
CA LEU A 360 13.59 18.29 -8.93
C LEU A 360 12.17 18.34 -9.52
N THR A 361 11.23 17.55 -8.99
CA THR A 361 9.86 17.42 -9.49
C THR A 361 8.79 17.86 -8.50
N ALA A 362 9.17 18.38 -7.34
CA ALA A 362 8.26 18.83 -6.29
C ALA A 362 7.75 20.27 -6.58
N PRO A 363 6.52 20.61 -6.16
CA PRO A 363 5.97 21.97 -6.24
C PRO A 363 6.84 22.99 -5.48
N ASN A 364 7.23 22.65 -4.24
CA ASN A 364 8.08 23.49 -3.38
C ASN A 364 9.59 23.23 -3.55
N GLY A 365 9.97 22.40 -4.52
CA GLY A 365 11.36 22.11 -4.87
C GLY A 365 11.83 22.94 -6.07
N LEU A 366 12.77 22.40 -6.85
CA LEU A 366 13.33 23.09 -8.02
C LEU A 366 12.34 23.15 -9.21
N GLY A 367 11.32 22.28 -9.24
CA GLY A 367 10.22 22.36 -10.21
C GLY A 367 10.65 22.28 -11.69
N LEU A 368 11.77 21.64 -12.00
CA LEU A 368 12.34 21.60 -13.37
C LEU A 368 11.56 20.67 -14.32
N LEU A 369 10.78 19.73 -13.78
CA LEU A 369 10.01 18.76 -14.55
C LEU A 369 8.56 18.68 -14.02
N ARG A 370 7.90 19.84 -13.89
CA ARG A 370 6.52 19.93 -13.40
C ARG A 370 5.55 19.21 -14.33
N ARG A 371 4.62 18.48 -13.72
CA ARG A 371 3.44 17.92 -14.40
C ARG A 371 2.21 18.51 -13.71
N PRO A 372 1.64 19.62 -14.23
CA PRO A 372 0.57 20.36 -13.56
C PRO A 372 -0.68 19.52 -13.26
N THR A 373 -0.88 18.42 -13.99
CA THR A 373 -1.98 17.49 -13.80
C THR A 373 -1.78 16.50 -12.65
N ASP A 374 -0.57 16.39 -12.09
CA ASP A 374 -0.31 15.48 -10.96
C ASP A 374 -0.96 16.04 -9.68
N TRP A 375 -1.68 15.20 -8.94
CA TRP A 375 -2.39 15.57 -7.71
C TRP A 375 -1.53 16.31 -6.67
N ARG A 376 -0.22 16.03 -6.59
CA ARG A 376 0.69 16.74 -5.67
C ARG A 376 0.77 18.25 -5.88
N TYR A 377 0.32 18.76 -7.04
CA TYR A 377 0.21 20.19 -7.35
C TYR A 377 -1.17 20.79 -7.04
N PHE A 378 -2.14 19.98 -6.60
CA PHE A 378 -3.43 20.49 -6.18
C PHE A 378 -3.28 21.31 -4.90
N ASP A 379 -3.48 22.62 -5.01
CA ASP A 379 -3.31 23.55 -3.90
C ASP A 379 -4.58 23.61 -3.04
N ALA A 380 -4.66 22.68 -2.07
CA ALA A 380 -5.77 22.62 -1.14
C ALA A 380 -5.91 23.89 -0.28
N GLN A 381 -4.81 24.58 0.01
CA GLN A 381 -4.85 25.81 0.81
C GLN A 381 -5.42 26.96 -0.01
N ALA A 382 -4.95 27.15 -1.24
CA ALA A 382 -5.52 28.16 -2.14
C ALA A 382 -7.01 27.91 -2.44
N LEU A 383 -7.46 26.64 -2.45
CA LEU A 383 -8.88 26.32 -2.58
C LEU A 383 -9.69 26.77 -1.35
N ALA A 384 -9.15 26.54 -0.15
CA ALA A 384 -9.75 27.00 1.10
C ALA A 384 -9.83 28.52 1.14
N ASP A 385 -8.75 29.21 0.80
CA ASP A 385 -8.68 30.68 0.79
C ASP A 385 -9.68 31.27 -0.21
N ALA A 386 -9.89 30.61 -1.37
CA ALA A 386 -10.82 31.06 -2.40
C ALA A 386 -12.31 30.86 -2.03
N LEU A 387 -12.64 29.85 -1.22
CA LEU A 387 -14.02 29.45 -0.96
C LEU A 387 -14.54 29.74 0.44
N HIS A 388 -13.69 29.68 1.47
CA HIS A 388 -14.15 29.61 2.86
C HIS A 388 -15.04 30.80 3.25
N ALA A 389 -14.56 32.03 3.09
CA ALA A 389 -15.34 33.22 3.46
C ALA A 389 -16.63 33.39 2.64
N ARG A 390 -16.57 33.05 1.34
CA ARG A 390 -17.73 33.10 0.43
C ARG A 390 -18.78 32.06 0.82
N ALA A 391 -18.35 30.83 1.14
CA ALA A 391 -19.21 29.74 1.56
C ALA A 391 -19.87 30.04 2.92
N VAL A 392 -19.12 30.55 3.90
CA VAL A 392 -19.66 30.95 5.21
C VAL A 392 -20.73 32.04 5.06
N THR A 393 -20.46 33.05 4.25
CA THR A 393 -21.40 34.14 3.97
C THR A 393 -22.66 33.61 3.30
N ALA A 394 -22.52 32.76 2.28
CA ALA A 394 -23.64 32.23 1.51
C ALA A 394 -24.48 31.20 2.28
N LEU A 395 -23.89 30.47 3.23
CA LEU A 395 -24.60 29.55 4.13
C LEU A 395 -25.22 30.26 5.34
N GLY A 396 -24.81 31.50 5.64
CA GLY A 396 -25.21 32.22 6.85
C GLY A 396 -24.62 31.60 8.13
N GLY A 397 -23.50 30.88 8.03
CA GLY A 397 -22.93 30.12 9.16
C GLY A 397 -21.70 29.28 8.78
N PRO A 398 -21.12 28.55 9.75
CA PRO A 398 -19.94 27.71 9.52
C PRO A 398 -20.18 26.61 8.48
N VAL A 399 -19.15 26.24 7.72
CA VAL A 399 -19.26 25.12 6.77
C VAL A 399 -19.24 23.80 7.54
N ARG A 400 -20.39 23.10 7.60
CA ARG A 400 -20.51 21.80 8.30
C ARG A 400 -20.41 20.59 7.38
N VAL A 401 -20.87 20.72 6.14
CA VAL A 401 -20.86 19.65 5.14
C VAL A 401 -20.31 20.18 3.82
N ILE A 402 -19.41 19.41 3.22
CA ILE A 402 -19.00 19.58 1.82
C ILE A 402 -19.52 18.40 1.02
N SER A 403 -20.29 18.65 -0.04
CA SER A 403 -20.84 17.62 -0.91
C SER A 403 -20.17 17.68 -2.28
N GLY A 404 -19.61 16.58 -2.77
CA GLY A 404 -18.95 16.57 -4.08
C GLY A 404 -17.92 15.46 -4.25
N PRO A 405 -17.07 15.54 -5.29
CA PRO A 405 -15.96 14.61 -5.50
C PRO A 405 -15.09 14.50 -4.25
N TRP A 406 -14.76 13.27 -3.86
CA TRP A 406 -14.14 12.99 -2.56
C TRP A 406 -12.71 13.53 -2.48
N GLU A 407 -11.97 13.59 -3.60
CA GLU A 407 -10.61 14.11 -3.64
C GLU A 407 -10.56 15.60 -3.28
N GLU A 408 -11.28 16.44 -4.02
CA GLU A 408 -11.30 17.89 -3.79
C GLU A 408 -12.04 18.26 -2.50
N SER A 409 -13.18 17.61 -2.22
CA SER A 409 -13.98 17.89 -1.02
C SER A 409 -13.23 17.53 0.26
N GLY A 410 -12.52 16.40 0.27
CA GLY A 410 -11.68 16.00 1.39
C GLY A 410 -10.45 16.89 1.55
N ALA A 411 -9.78 17.25 0.45
CA ALA A 411 -8.67 18.19 0.48
C ALA A 411 -9.08 19.53 1.09
N LEU A 412 -10.24 20.06 0.69
CA LEU A 412 -10.82 21.28 1.23
C LEU A 412 -11.19 21.12 2.72
N SER A 413 -11.87 20.03 3.09
CA SER A 413 -12.26 19.74 4.48
C SER A 413 -11.08 19.79 5.44
N LEU A 414 -9.92 19.25 5.04
CA LEU A 414 -8.70 19.25 5.87
C LEU A 414 -8.09 20.65 6.10
N ARG A 415 -8.46 21.63 5.27
CA ARG A 415 -7.95 23.02 5.34
C ARG A 415 -8.93 23.99 5.99
N LEU A 416 -10.22 23.68 6.00
CA LEU A 416 -11.21 24.52 6.67
C LEU A 416 -11.13 24.40 8.19
N PRO A 417 -11.24 25.51 8.95
CA PRO A 417 -11.19 25.50 10.41
C PRO A 417 -12.20 24.56 11.06
N GLU A 418 -13.40 24.44 10.50
CA GLU A 418 -14.50 23.65 11.05
C GLU A 418 -14.37 22.15 10.80
N ARG A 419 -13.45 21.74 9.91
CA ARG A 419 -13.24 20.35 9.47
C ARG A 419 -14.56 19.67 9.08
N PRO A 420 -15.31 20.20 8.09
CA PRO A 420 -16.62 19.71 7.71
C PRO A 420 -16.60 18.25 7.31
N LEU A 421 -17.74 17.58 7.48
CA LEU A 421 -17.94 16.22 6.99
C LEU A 421 -18.07 16.24 5.46
N VAL A 422 -17.55 15.20 4.81
CA VAL A 422 -17.63 15.07 3.35
C VAL A 422 -18.76 14.13 2.98
N LEU A 423 -19.73 14.63 2.21
CA LEU A 423 -20.78 13.86 1.56
C LEU A 423 -20.31 13.50 0.15
N ILE A 424 -19.77 12.30 0.00
CA ILE A 424 -19.15 11.84 -1.26
C ILE A 424 -20.20 11.80 -2.37
N ASN A 425 -19.99 12.62 -3.39
CA ASN A 425 -20.84 12.75 -4.58
C ASN A 425 -22.32 12.99 -4.26
N GLY A 426 -22.64 13.61 -3.13
CA GLY A 426 -24.04 13.82 -2.71
C GLY A 426 -24.76 12.55 -2.27
N GLN A 427 -24.06 11.44 -2.02
CA GLN A 427 -24.66 10.13 -1.73
C GLN A 427 -24.49 9.74 -0.26
N PRO A 428 -25.58 9.75 0.54
CA PRO A 428 -25.55 9.30 1.93
C PRO A 428 -25.09 7.85 2.08
N ARG A 429 -25.40 7.00 1.09
CA ARG A 429 -24.93 5.61 1.01
C ARG A 429 -23.40 5.50 1.13
N PHE A 430 -22.66 6.41 0.50
CA PHE A 430 -21.19 6.40 0.54
C PHE A 430 -20.63 7.12 1.77
N SER A 431 -21.49 7.78 2.55
CA SER A 431 -21.10 8.71 3.61
C SER A 431 -21.94 8.51 4.88
N PRO A 432 -21.92 7.30 5.51
CA PRO A 432 -22.75 7.00 6.68
C PRO A 432 -22.44 7.91 7.89
N TRP A 433 -21.27 8.55 7.92
CA TRP A 433 -20.92 9.56 8.93
C TRP A 433 -21.66 10.90 8.77
N VAL A 434 -22.29 11.18 7.61
CA VAL A 434 -23.10 12.38 7.39
C VAL A 434 -24.55 12.05 7.75
N GLY A 435 -25.01 12.55 8.91
CA GLY A 435 -26.40 12.36 9.35
C GLY A 435 -27.42 12.93 8.35
N ALA A 436 -28.53 12.22 8.16
CA ALA A 436 -29.54 12.56 7.16
C ALA A 436 -30.14 13.98 7.32
N HIS A 437 -30.23 14.48 8.55
CA HIS A 437 -30.74 15.82 8.85
C HIS A 437 -29.68 16.92 8.67
N LEU A 438 -28.38 16.59 8.75
CA LEU A 438 -27.32 17.59 8.81
C LEU A 438 -27.28 18.49 7.57
N VAL A 439 -27.54 17.92 6.38
CA VAL A 439 -27.61 18.69 5.13
C VAL A 439 -28.87 19.55 5.08
N ALA A 440 -29.98 19.10 5.66
CA ALA A 440 -31.21 19.87 5.71
C ALA A 440 -31.09 21.02 6.71
N ASP A 441 -30.51 20.78 7.88
CA ASP A 441 -30.43 21.74 8.99
C ASP A 441 -29.29 22.75 8.81
N CYS A 442 -28.17 22.34 8.22
CA CYS A 442 -26.96 23.17 8.10
C CYS A 442 -26.57 23.51 6.66
N GLY A 443 -27.34 23.03 5.69
CA GLY A 443 -27.00 23.20 4.28
C GLY A 443 -25.74 22.43 3.90
N ALA A 444 -25.21 22.71 2.72
CA ALA A 444 -23.95 22.14 2.26
C ALA A 444 -23.22 23.08 1.29
N LEU A 445 -21.89 23.10 1.39
CA LEU A 445 -21.04 23.59 0.32
C LEU A 445 -20.93 22.50 -0.74
N GLU A 446 -21.49 22.73 -1.93
CA GLU A 446 -21.46 21.75 -3.01
C GLU A 446 -20.31 22.07 -3.98
N LEU A 447 -19.48 21.06 -4.27
CA LEU A 447 -18.41 21.11 -5.26
C LEU A 447 -18.74 20.22 -6.45
N SER A 448 -18.46 20.71 -7.65
CA SER A 448 -18.60 19.95 -8.88
C SER A 448 -17.39 20.12 -9.78
N LYS A 449 -16.87 19.00 -10.29
CA LYS A 449 -15.74 18.95 -11.21
C LYS A 449 -16.26 18.66 -12.62
N ALA A 450 -16.35 19.69 -13.46
CA ALA A 450 -16.89 19.61 -14.81
C ALA A 450 -16.21 20.65 -15.71
N ARG A 451 -16.08 20.37 -17.01
CA ARG A 451 -15.49 21.34 -17.96
C ARG A 451 -16.33 22.59 -18.13
N VAL A 452 -17.64 22.45 -18.01
CA VAL A 452 -18.62 23.53 -18.08
C VAL A 452 -19.34 23.58 -16.75
N ALA A 453 -19.61 24.78 -16.24
CA ALA A 453 -20.35 24.99 -15.02
C ALA A 453 -21.73 24.32 -15.11
N PRO A 454 -22.08 23.40 -14.19
CA PRO A 454 -23.45 22.91 -14.08
C PRO A 454 -24.40 24.04 -13.66
N ASP A 455 -25.70 23.87 -13.91
CA ASP A 455 -26.70 24.89 -13.60
C ASP A 455 -26.68 25.28 -12.10
N GLY A 456 -26.61 26.58 -11.86
CA GLY A 456 -26.56 27.16 -10.51
C GLY A 456 -25.21 27.01 -9.80
N PHE A 457 -24.17 26.51 -10.47
CA PHE A 457 -22.80 26.53 -9.95
C PHE A 457 -21.99 27.69 -10.52
N GLU A 458 -21.21 28.33 -9.66
CA GLU A 458 -20.24 29.35 -10.04
C GLU A 458 -18.83 28.75 -10.15
N PRO A 459 -17.96 29.26 -11.04
CA PRO A 459 -16.56 28.86 -11.05
C PRO A 459 -15.88 29.25 -9.73
N VAL A 460 -15.03 28.36 -9.22
CA VAL A 460 -14.23 28.63 -8.01
C VAL A 460 -13.25 29.78 -8.28
N GLY A 461 -12.52 29.69 -9.39
CA GLY A 461 -11.55 30.69 -9.82
C GLY A 461 -10.56 30.14 -10.85
N PRO A 462 -9.71 31.01 -11.44
CA PRO A 462 -8.80 30.61 -12.52
C PRO A 462 -7.73 29.59 -12.09
N ALA A 463 -7.39 29.54 -10.79
CA ALA A 463 -6.45 28.56 -10.25
C ALA A 463 -7.01 27.12 -10.22
N PHE A 464 -8.33 26.95 -10.28
CA PHE A 464 -9.00 25.66 -10.23
C PHE A 464 -9.88 25.48 -11.48
N PRO A 465 -9.25 25.34 -12.66
CA PRO A 465 -10.01 25.15 -13.89
C PRO A 465 -10.84 23.86 -13.77
N ASN A 466 -12.11 23.95 -14.16
CA ASN A 466 -13.12 22.89 -14.07
C ASN A 466 -13.73 22.64 -12.67
N LEU A 467 -13.31 23.36 -11.62
CA LEU A 467 -13.97 23.27 -10.33
C LEU A 467 -15.00 24.39 -10.18
N HIS A 468 -16.20 23.98 -9.82
CA HIS A 468 -17.34 24.87 -9.62
C HIS A 468 -17.94 24.61 -8.25
N TRP A 469 -18.59 25.61 -7.68
CA TRP A 469 -19.20 25.52 -6.36
C TRP A 469 -20.56 26.19 -6.32
N ARG A 470 -21.38 25.79 -5.35
CA ARG A 470 -22.58 26.51 -4.92
C ARG A 470 -22.86 26.18 -3.45
N VAL A 471 -23.87 26.80 -2.88
CA VAL A 471 -24.39 26.41 -1.58
C VAL A 471 -25.81 25.88 -1.71
N LYS A 472 -26.07 24.78 -1.00
CA LYS A 472 -27.43 24.39 -0.67
C LYS A 472 -27.79 25.07 0.65
N PRO A 473 -28.74 26.01 0.68
CA PRO A 473 -29.06 26.74 1.90
C PRO A 473 -29.67 25.79 2.94
N PRO A 474 -29.46 26.06 4.24
CA PRO A 474 -30.13 25.33 5.30
C PRO A 474 -31.63 25.64 5.34
N ALA A 475 -32.43 24.70 5.84
CA ALA A 475 -33.85 24.89 6.11
C ALA A 475 -34.11 25.67 7.42
N THR A 476 -33.15 25.64 8.35
CA THR A 476 -33.21 26.27 9.68
C THR A 476 -31.84 26.88 10.05
N ALA A 477 -31.74 27.66 11.13
CA ALA A 477 -30.42 28.09 11.61
C ALA A 477 -29.66 26.88 12.19
N CYS A 478 -28.42 26.65 11.72
CA CYS A 478 -27.62 25.49 12.11
C CYS A 478 -27.15 25.58 13.57
N ASP A 479 -27.85 24.92 14.49
CA ASP A 479 -27.48 24.82 15.92
C ASP A 479 -26.57 23.62 16.24
N ALA A 480 -26.11 22.87 15.24
CA ALA A 480 -25.25 21.71 15.46
C ALA A 480 -23.89 22.13 16.03
N GLY A 481 -23.51 21.53 17.17
CA GLY A 481 -22.19 21.67 17.78
C GLY A 481 -21.03 21.27 16.82
N PRO A 482 -19.76 21.47 17.20
CA PRO A 482 -18.64 21.16 16.32
C PRO A 482 -18.69 19.69 15.83
N ALA A 483 -18.53 19.48 14.53
CA ALA A 483 -18.51 18.15 13.91
C ALA A 483 -17.32 17.35 14.46
N ARG A 484 -17.57 16.49 15.45
CA ARG A 484 -16.55 15.61 16.04
C ARG A 484 -16.15 14.51 15.06
#